data_AF-U2ECG2-F1
#
_entry.id   AF-U2ECG2-F1
#
_cell.length_a   1.000
_cell.length_b   1.000
_cell.length_c   1.000
_cell.angle_alpha   90.00
_cell.angle_beta   90.00
_cell.angle_gamma   90.00
#
_symmetry.space_group_name_H-M   'P 1'
#
loop_
_entity.id
_entity.type
_entity.pdbx_description
1 polymer ?
#
loop_
_entity_poly.entity_id
_entity_poly.type
_entity_poly.pdbx_seq_one_letter_code
_entity_poly.pdbx_strand_id
1 'polypeptide(L)'
;MMPMGNTLKLEDLLKPDCVPDESAGGENWRILHGDTLKLVKGFQPGIFDAVITDPPYASGGTKQNERNRTTNQKYSSMKAENALPDFDGDNKDQRSWTHWMAEWLYDVRKACKRGAPICLFIDWRQYPSITDALQWAGWIWRGTAVWDKGNSRPQKGRF
;
A
#
# COMPACT_ATOMS: atom_id res chain seq x y z
N MET A 1 -5.63 32.92 -19.72
CA MET A 1 -4.95 31.65 -20.06
C MET A 1 -5.72 30.55 -19.34
N MET A 2 -6.52 29.76 -20.07
CA MET A 2 -7.23 28.62 -19.48
C MET A 2 -6.20 27.58 -19.03
N PRO A 3 -6.34 26.94 -17.86
CA PRO A 3 -5.52 25.78 -17.55
C PRO A 3 -5.92 24.68 -18.54
N MET A 4 -4.97 24.18 -19.33
CA MET A 4 -5.21 22.96 -20.10
C MET A 4 -5.46 21.83 -19.10
N GLY A 5 -6.69 21.34 -19.03
CA GLY A 5 -7.00 20.13 -18.29
C GLY A 5 -6.27 18.97 -18.97
N ASN A 6 -5.11 18.57 -18.42
CA ASN A 6 -4.42 17.38 -18.87
C ASN A 6 -5.19 16.18 -18.35
N THR A 7 -6.07 15.62 -19.19
CA THR A 7 -6.66 14.31 -18.95
C THR A 7 -5.55 13.29 -18.70
N LEU A 8 -5.58 12.58 -17.57
CA LEU A 8 -4.55 11.60 -17.19
C LEU A 8 -4.55 10.35 -18.08
N LYS A 9 -4.11 10.39 -19.33
CA LYS A 9 -4.21 9.23 -20.23
C LYS A 9 -3.33 8.06 -19.78
N LEU A 10 -3.78 6.83 -20.04
CA LEU A 10 -3.05 5.63 -19.63
C LEU A 10 -1.67 5.53 -20.30
N GLU A 11 -1.59 5.94 -21.57
CA GLU A 11 -0.36 6.02 -22.36
C GLU A 11 0.70 6.98 -21.78
N ASP A 12 0.28 7.99 -21.01
CA ASP A 12 1.18 8.91 -20.33
C ASP A 12 1.68 8.34 -19.00
N LEU A 13 0.96 7.36 -18.44
CA LEU A 13 1.24 6.77 -17.12
C LEU A 13 2.03 5.47 -17.22
N LEU A 14 1.66 4.58 -18.14
CA LEU A 14 2.21 3.23 -18.26
C LEU A 14 3.09 3.07 -19.50
N LYS A 15 4.09 2.21 -19.39
CA LYS A 15 4.86 1.72 -20.53
C LYS A 15 3.95 0.90 -21.47
N PRO A 16 4.22 0.88 -22.78
CA PRO A 16 3.33 0.24 -23.77
C PRO A 16 3.06 -1.25 -23.53
N ASP A 17 3.97 -1.95 -22.86
CA ASP A 17 3.90 -3.38 -22.55
C ASP A 17 3.17 -3.68 -21.23
N CYS A 18 2.82 -2.66 -20.45
CA CYS A 18 2.07 -2.83 -19.21
C CYS A 18 0.61 -2.44 -19.39
N VAL A 19 -0.27 -3.44 -19.34
CA VAL A 19 -1.71 -3.27 -19.42
C VAL A 19 -2.32 -3.70 -18.08
N PRO A 20 -3.11 -2.84 -17.42
CA PRO A 20 -3.85 -3.22 -16.22
C PRO A 20 -4.95 -4.21 -16.59
N ASP A 21 -5.38 -5.03 -15.63
CA ASP A 21 -6.48 -6.00 -15.85
C ASP A 21 -7.76 -5.23 -16.23
N GLU A 22 -8.03 -4.14 -15.52
CA GLU A 22 -9.08 -3.18 -15.83
C GLU A 22 -8.63 -1.75 -15.48
N SER A 23 -9.21 -0.74 -16.14
CA SER A 23 -9.00 0.65 -15.74
C SER A 23 -10.27 1.47 -15.90
N ALA A 24 -10.45 2.42 -14.97
CA ALA A 24 -11.51 3.42 -15.01
C ALA A 24 -10.89 4.79 -14.72
N GLY A 25 -11.44 5.86 -15.27
CA GLY A 25 -10.87 7.18 -15.05
C GLY A 25 -11.77 8.32 -15.48
N GLY A 26 -11.40 9.52 -15.03
CA GLY A 26 -11.95 10.79 -15.48
C GLY A 26 -10.83 11.74 -15.91
N GLU A 27 -11.11 13.03 -15.90
CA GLU A 27 -10.16 14.08 -16.25
C GLU A 27 -8.92 14.04 -15.33
N ASN A 28 -9.13 14.06 -14.02
CA ASN A 28 -8.06 14.20 -13.02
C ASN A 28 -7.86 12.97 -12.12
N TRP A 29 -8.45 11.83 -12.48
CA TRP A 29 -8.31 10.61 -11.69
C TRP A 29 -8.27 9.35 -12.55
N ARG A 30 -7.65 8.32 -11.99
CA ARG A 30 -7.59 6.99 -12.58
C ARG A 30 -7.62 5.93 -11.47
N ILE A 31 -8.31 4.83 -11.75
CA ILE A 31 -8.30 3.61 -10.96
C ILE A 31 -7.75 2.51 -11.89
N LEU A 32 -6.74 1.80 -11.40
CA LEU A 32 -6.11 0.68 -12.09
C LEU A 32 -6.35 -0.57 -11.26
N HIS A 33 -6.92 -1.59 -11.88
CA HIS A 33 -7.10 -2.91 -11.27
C HIS A 33 -5.94 -3.81 -11.70
N GLY A 34 -5.26 -4.39 -10.72
CA GLY A 34 -4.23 -5.40 -10.95
C GLY A 34 -3.28 -5.55 -9.77
N ASP A 35 -2.35 -6.48 -9.90
CA ASP A 35 -1.29 -6.70 -8.93
C ASP A 35 -0.32 -5.50 -8.87
N THR A 36 -0.09 -4.97 -7.66
CA THR A 36 0.74 -3.78 -7.47
C THR A 36 2.19 -4.00 -7.90
N LEU A 37 2.78 -5.17 -7.67
CA LEU A 37 4.17 -5.46 -8.07
C LEU A 37 4.32 -5.51 -9.60
N LYS A 38 3.26 -5.87 -10.33
CA LYS A 38 3.23 -5.79 -11.80
C LYS A 38 3.01 -4.35 -12.28
N LEU A 39 1.97 -3.70 -11.78
CA LEU A 39 1.56 -2.36 -12.24
C LEU A 39 2.64 -1.31 -11.98
N VAL A 40 3.25 -1.33 -10.80
CA VAL A 40 4.24 -0.31 -10.42
C VAL A 40 5.46 -0.33 -11.35
N LYS A 41 5.91 -1.51 -11.77
CA LYS A 41 7.02 -1.67 -12.73
C LYS A 41 6.66 -1.13 -14.12
N GLY A 42 5.36 -1.10 -14.42
CA GLY A 42 4.80 -0.59 -15.65
C GLY A 42 4.76 0.94 -15.73
N PHE A 43 4.76 1.65 -14.60
CA PHE A 43 4.73 3.12 -14.66
C PHE A 43 5.97 3.70 -15.33
N GLN A 44 5.75 4.80 -16.05
CA GLN A 44 6.83 5.63 -16.57
C GLN A 44 7.63 6.22 -15.38
N PRO A 45 8.95 6.36 -15.50
CA PRO A 45 9.77 6.92 -14.43
C PRO A 45 9.48 8.41 -14.22
N GLY A 46 9.48 8.87 -12.96
CA GLY A 46 9.39 10.30 -12.64
C GLY A 46 8.03 10.96 -12.91
N ILE A 47 6.93 10.22 -12.87
CA ILE A 47 5.59 10.77 -13.12
C ILE A 47 4.85 11.16 -11.83
N PHE A 48 5.11 10.48 -10.72
CA PHE A 48 4.40 10.75 -9.46
C PHE A 48 5.08 11.82 -8.62
N ASP A 49 4.28 12.80 -8.17
CA ASP A 49 4.72 13.85 -7.27
C ASP A 49 4.69 13.42 -5.79
N ALA A 50 3.86 12.45 -5.42
CA ALA A 50 3.73 11.91 -4.07
C ALA A 50 3.10 10.51 -4.08
N VAL A 51 3.26 9.78 -2.97
CA VAL A 51 2.66 8.45 -2.76
C VAL A 51 2.02 8.37 -1.39
N ILE A 52 0.81 7.82 -1.31
CA ILE A 52 0.11 7.53 -0.06
C ILE A 52 -0.39 6.09 -0.15
N THR A 53 -0.13 5.28 0.87
CA THR A 53 -0.60 3.89 0.89
C THR A 53 -0.83 3.36 2.30
N ASP A 54 -1.76 2.43 2.39
CA ASP A 54 -2.11 1.66 3.59
C ASP A 54 -1.93 0.17 3.30
N PRO A 55 -0.67 -0.33 3.28
CA PRO A 55 -0.40 -1.73 2.96
C PRO A 55 -0.95 -2.65 4.06
N PRO A 56 -1.25 -3.93 3.76
CA PRO A 56 -1.59 -4.89 4.80
C PRO A 56 -0.44 -5.00 5.80
N TYR A 57 -0.70 -4.73 7.08
CA TYR A 57 0.35 -4.75 8.10
C TYR A 57 0.83 -6.17 8.40
N ALA A 58 0.08 -7.21 8.02
CA ALA A 58 0.39 -8.61 8.38
C ALA A 58 0.75 -8.77 9.88
N SER A 59 0.25 -7.87 10.72
CA SER A 59 0.50 -7.82 12.16
C SER A 59 -0.50 -8.68 12.94
N GLY A 60 -1.42 -9.32 12.20
CA GLY A 60 -2.60 -10.00 12.71
C GLY A 60 -2.32 -11.34 13.38
N GLY A 61 -3.05 -11.56 14.48
CA GLY A 61 -3.13 -12.80 15.25
C GLY A 61 -1.98 -13.02 16.24
N THR A 62 -2.27 -12.83 17.53
CA THR A 62 -1.35 -13.23 18.61
C THR A 62 -1.36 -14.74 18.84
N LYS A 63 -2.45 -15.39 18.44
CA LYS A 63 -2.65 -16.84 18.48
C LYS A 63 -2.75 -17.41 17.08
N GLN A 64 -2.30 -18.66 16.90
CA GLN A 64 -2.36 -19.37 15.62
C GLN A 64 -3.78 -19.38 15.03
N ASN A 65 -4.81 -19.52 15.85
CA ASN A 65 -6.21 -19.50 15.41
C ASN A 65 -6.66 -18.14 14.85
N GLU A 66 -6.10 -17.03 15.33
CA GLU A 66 -6.41 -15.69 14.81
C GLU A 66 -5.70 -15.43 13.47
N ARG A 67 -4.51 -16.02 13.30
CA ARG A 67 -3.77 -15.99 12.03
C ARG A 67 -4.48 -16.80 10.95
N ASN A 68 -5.08 -17.93 11.30
CA ASN A 68 -5.76 -18.83 10.36
C ASN A 68 -7.16 -18.36 9.92
N ARG A 69 -7.67 -17.24 10.45
CA ARG A 69 -8.93 -16.66 9.95
C ARG A 69 -8.74 -16.15 8.54
N THR A 70 -9.76 -16.33 7.71
CA THR A 70 -9.72 -15.80 6.34
C THR A 70 -9.79 -14.27 6.35
N THR A 71 -9.22 -13.62 5.34
CA THR A 71 -9.19 -12.15 5.26
C THR A 71 -10.58 -11.53 5.23
N ASN A 72 -11.54 -12.18 4.59
CA ASN A 72 -12.94 -11.82 4.60
C ASN A 72 -13.47 -11.77 6.05
N GLN A 73 -13.20 -12.80 6.85
CA GLN A 73 -13.61 -12.83 8.26
C GLN A 73 -12.88 -11.81 9.14
N LYS A 74 -11.70 -11.33 8.74
CA LYS A 74 -10.91 -10.33 9.48
C LYS A 74 -11.35 -8.91 9.16
N TYR A 75 -11.66 -8.63 7.89
CA TYR A 75 -11.85 -7.28 7.37
C TYR A 75 -13.28 -6.94 6.96
N SER A 76 -14.20 -7.93 6.94
CA SER A 76 -15.60 -7.72 6.63
C SER A 76 -16.51 -8.09 7.81
N SER A 77 -17.46 -7.21 8.11
CA SER A 77 -18.63 -7.52 8.93
C SER A 77 -19.87 -7.83 8.10
N MET A 78 -19.72 -7.92 6.76
CA MET A 78 -20.81 -8.24 5.86
C MET A 78 -21.24 -9.70 6.02
N LYS A 79 -22.51 -9.98 5.72
CA LYS A 79 -22.99 -11.37 5.59
C LYS A 79 -22.19 -12.08 4.50
N ALA A 80 -21.95 -13.38 4.66
CA ALA A 80 -21.09 -14.18 3.78
C ALA A 80 -21.45 -14.03 2.28
N GLU A 81 -22.74 -13.85 1.98
CA GLU A 81 -23.28 -13.61 0.63
C GLU A 81 -22.80 -12.31 -0.05
N ASN A 82 -22.37 -11.30 0.72
CA ASN A 82 -21.90 -10.01 0.21
C ASN A 82 -20.44 -9.72 0.55
N ALA A 83 -19.76 -10.67 1.19
CA ALA A 83 -18.44 -10.43 1.72
C ALA A 83 -17.37 -10.54 0.62
N LEU A 84 -16.40 -9.64 0.65
CA LEU A 84 -15.37 -9.54 -0.38
C LEU A 84 -14.52 -10.83 -0.46
N PRO A 85 -13.98 -11.18 -1.65
CA PRO A 85 -13.13 -12.35 -1.80
C PRO A 85 -11.95 -12.34 -0.83
N ASP A 86 -11.49 -13.54 -0.47
CA ASP A 86 -10.26 -13.66 0.29
C ASP A 86 -9.03 -13.27 -0.54
N PHE A 87 -8.01 -12.72 0.13
CA PHE A 87 -6.74 -12.37 -0.47
C PHE A 87 -5.56 -12.92 0.34
N ASP A 88 -4.48 -13.23 -0.36
CA ASP A 88 -3.26 -13.77 0.24
C ASP A 88 -2.36 -12.69 0.82
N GLY A 89 -1.36 -13.09 1.62
CA GLY A 89 -0.31 -12.20 2.11
C GLY A 89 -0.62 -11.45 3.40
N ASP A 90 -1.80 -11.62 3.97
CA ASP A 90 -2.22 -11.01 5.25
C ASP A 90 -1.59 -11.65 6.51
N ASN A 91 -0.74 -12.65 6.34
CA ASN A 91 -0.05 -13.35 7.44
C ASN A 91 1.44 -13.61 7.14
N LYS A 92 2.09 -12.75 6.33
CA LYS A 92 3.54 -12.87 6.12
C LYS A 92 4.27 -12.74 7.46
N ASP A 93 5.28 -13.58 7.68
CA ASP A 93 6.20 -13.34 8.79
C ASP A 93 6.94 -12.02 8.56
N GLN A 94 7.52 -11.46 9.64
CA GLN A 94 8.13 -10.15 9.60
C GLN A 94 9.22 -10.03 8.53
N ARG A 95 10.05 -11.06 8.31
CA ARG A 95 11.15 -10.99 7.33
C ARG A 95 10.61 -10.99 5.90
N SER A 96 9.69 -11.91 5.62
CA SER A 96 9.01 -11.96 4.32
C SER A 96 8.22 -10.69 4.03
N TRP A 97 7.59 -10.11 5.06
CA TRP A 97 6.86 -8.84 4.95
C TRP A 97 7.79 -7.68 4.65
N THR A 98 8.91 -7.53 5.37
CA THR A 98 9.89 -6.46 5.14
C THR A 98 10.48 -6.56 3.74
N HIS A 99 10.82 -7.77 3.28
CA HIS A 99 11.34 -7.99 1.93
C HIS A 99 10.33 -7.58 0.87
N TRP A 100 9.09 -8.08 0.99
CA TRP A 100 7.99 -7.75 0.09
C TRP A 100 7.71 -6.24 0.03
N MET A 101 7.73 -5.57 1.18
CA MET A 101 7.59 -4.11 1.26
C MET A 101 8.72 -3.39 0.53
N ALA A 102 9.97 -3.80 0.76
CA ALA A 102 11.13 -3.19 0.13
C ALA A 102 11.09 -3.31 -1.40
N GLU A 103 10.63 -4.45 -1.94
CA GLU A 103 10.50 -4.67 -3.38
C GLU A 103 9.60 -3.63 -4.05
N TRP A 104 8.33 -3.51 -3.62
CA TRP A 104 7.42 -2.58 -4.28
C TRP A 104 7.77 -1.12 -3.97
N LEU A 105 8.27 -0.82 -2.77
CA LEU A 105 8.73 0.53 -2.42
C LEU A 105 9.88 1.00 -3.33
N TYR A 106 10.77 0.08 -3.72
CA TYR A 106 11.87 0.38 -4.61
C TYR A 106 11.38 0.72 -6.02
N ASP A 107 10.42 -0.03 -6.55
CA ASP A 107 9.85 0.25 -7.87
C ASP A 107 9.00 1.53 -7.86
N VAL A 108 8.21 1.77 -6.81
CA VAL A 108 7.45 3.02 -6.65
C VAL A 108 8.38 4.22 -6.63
N ARG A 109 9.54 4.11 -5.96
CA ARG A 109 10.54 5.19 -5.94
C ARG A 109 11.01 5.59 -7.32
N LYS A 110 11.19 4.64 -8.23
CA LYS A 110 11.59 4.91 -9.62
C LYS A 110 10.50 5.62 -10.41
N ALA A 111 9.24 5.29 -10.13
CA ALA A 111 8.09 5.97 -10.73
C ALA A 111 7.89 7.41 -10.20
N CYS A 112 8.49 7.75 -9.06
CA CYS A 112 8.37 9.07 -8.45
C CYS A 112 9.42 10.07 -8.95
N LYS A 113 9.05 11.35 -8.97
CA LYS A 113 9.99 12.46 -9.20
C LYS A 113 11.00 12.55 -8.06
N ARG A 114 12.18 13.07 -8.36
CA ARG A 114 13.20 13.34 -7.34
C ARG A 114 12.62 14.31 -6.30
N GLY A 115 12.60 13.90 -5.04
CA GLY A 115 12.10 14.72 -3.92
C GLY A 115 10.64 14.47 -3.54
N ALA A 116 9.91 13.64 -4.29
CA ALA A 116 8.55 13.22 -3.94
C ALA A 116 8.49 12.66 -2.50
N PRO A 117 7.48 13.04 -1.69
CA PRO A 117 7.24 12.41 -0.40
C PRO A 117 6.44 11.10 -0.56
N ILE A 118 6.62 10.21 0.41
CA ILE A 118 5.80 9.01 0.58
C ILE A 118 5.21 8.99 1.99
N CYS A 119 3.93 8.63 2.10
CA CYS A 119 3.21 8.40 3.34
C CYS A 119 2.82 6.93 3.43
N LEU A 120 3.30 6.24 4.46
CA LEU A 120 3.02 4.83 4.72
C LEU A 120 2.24 4.72 6.03
N PHE A 121 1.02 4.21 5.96
CA PHE A 121 0.28 3.84 7.15
C PHE A 121 0.79 2.51 7.70
N ILE A 122 0.84 2.39 9.03
CA ILE A 122 1.36 1.21 9.72
C ILE A 122 0.85 1.17 11.17
N ASP A 123 0.86 -0.01 11.78
CA ASP A 123 0.73 -0.16 13.24
C ASP A 123 2.08 -0.24 13.94
N TRP A 124 2.05 -0.17 15.27
CA TRP A 124 3.26 -0.20 16.10
C TRP A 124 4.07 -1.50 15.99
N ARG A 125 3.47 -2.63 15.55
CA ARG A 125 4.16 -3.94 15.49
C ARG A 125 5.09 -4.03 14.30
N GLN A 126 4.67 -3.48 13.17
CA GLN A 126 5.50 -3.44 11.97
C GLN A 126 6.27 -2.13 11.81
N TYR A 127 6.03 -1.13 12.65
CA TYR A 127 6.71 0.16 12.55
C TYR A 127 8.24 0.06 12.46
N PRO A 128 8.96 -0.77 13.26
CA PRO A 128 10.40 -0.94 13.06
C PRO A 128 10.71 -1.47 11.65
N SER A 129 10.01 -2.52 11.24
CA SER A 129 10.21 -3.20 9.95
C SER A 129 9.91 -2.33 8.74
N ILE A 130 8.90 -1.44 8.79
CA ILE A 130 8.61 -0.55 7.66
C ILE A 130 9.71 0.50 7.48
N THR A 131 10.34 0.95 8.58
CA THR A 131 11.47 1.90 8.48
C THR A 131 12.70 1.27 7.84
N ASP A 132 12.96 -0.02 8.10
CA ASP A 132 14.00 -0.78 7.42
C ASP A 132 13.69 -0.96 5.93
N ALA A 133 12.48 -1.42 5.60
CA ALA A 133 12.05 -1.62 4.20
C ALA A 133 12.12 -0.31 3.39
N LEU A 134 11.67 0.80 3.99
CA LEU A 134 11.73 2.14 3.39
C LEU A 134 13.16 2.55 3.05
N GLN A 135 14.09 2.36 3.99
CA GLN A 135 15.51 2.68 3.78
C GLN A 135 16.20 1.71 2.82
N TRP A 136 15.84 0.42 2.81
CA TRP A 136 16.34 -0.55 1.82
C TRP A 136 15.90 -0.22 0.40
N ALA A 137 14.67 0.26 0.21
CA ALA A 137 14.21 0.82 -1.06
C ALA A 137 14.90 2.18 -1.40
N GLY A 138 15.69 2.71 -0.47
CA GLY A 138 16.50 3.92 -0.58
C GLY A 138 15.70 5.22 -0.50
N TRP A 139 14.48 5.16 0.06
CA TRP A 139 13.80 6.35 0.51
C TRP A 139 14.48 6.91 1.76
N ILE A 140 14.32 8.22 1.98
CA ILE A 140 14.80 8.88 3.20
C ILE A 140 13.65 8.90 4.20
N TRP A 141 13.86 8.27 5.35
CA TRP A 141 12.92 8.36 6.47
C TRP A 141 13.03 9.75 7.11
N ARG A 142 11.97 10.57 6.98
CA ARG A 142 11.96 11.96 7.46
C ARG A 142 11.28 12.16 8.82
N GLY A 143 10.51 11.19 9.29
CA GLY A 143 9.77 11.31 10.54
C GLY A 143 8.53 10.43 10.57
N THR A 144 7.69 10.67 11.58
CA THR A 144 6.49 9.88 11.82
C THR A 144 5.37 10.78 12.33
N ALA A 145 4.20 10.63 11.72
CA ALA A 145 2.97 11.26 12.19
C ALA A 145 2.17 10.22 12.99
N VAL A 146 1.75 10.58 14.20
CA VAL A 146 0.93 9.70 15.05
C VAL A 146 -0.55 9.98 14.76
N TRP A 147 -1.28 8.93 14.37
CA TRP A 147 -2.74 8.99 14.28
C TRP A 147 -3.36 8.59 15.61
N ASP A 148 -3.65 9.57 16.46
CA ASP A 148 -4.45 9.37 17.66
C ASP A 148 -5.94 9.24 17.30
N LYS A 149 -6.49 8.04 17.49
CA LYS A 149 -7.90 7.74 17.17
C LYS A 149 -8.87 8.16 18.28
N GLY A 150 -8.37 8.54 19.47
CA GLY A 150 -9.18 8.91 20.65
C GLY A 150 -9.98 7.75 21.29
N ASN A 151 -10.16 6.63 20.59
CA ASN A 151 -10.89 5.45 21.04
C ASN A 151 -9.96 4.23 21.18
N SER A 152 -9.11 4.23 22.21
CA SER A 152 -8.24 3.09 22.50
C SER A 152 -9.06 1.84 22.88
N ARG A 153 -8.54 0.66 22.54
CA ARG A 153 -9.04 -0.63 23.04
C ARG A 153 -8.07 -1.16 24.11
N PRO A 154 -8.11 -0.62 25.33
CA PRO A 154 -7.14 -0.98 26.37
C PRO A 154 -7.23 -2.47 26.68
N GLN A 155 -6.08 -3.14 26.72
CA GLN A 155 -6.00 -4.51 27.21
C GLN A 155 -5.74 -4.45 28.72
N LYS A 156 -6.67 -4.98 29.52
CA LYS A 156 -6.52 -5.02 30.98
C LYS A 156 -5.18 -5.68 31.35
N GLY A 157 -4.35 -4.98 32.12
CA GLY A 157 -3.05 -5.46 32.58
C GLY A 157 -1.91 -5.31 31.56
N ARG A 158 -2.09 -4.50 30.51
CA ARG A 158 -1.03 -4.13 29.57
C ARG A 158 -0.99 -2.61 29.39
N PHE A 159 0.15 -2.10 28.96
CA PHE A 159 0.36 -0.71 28.59
C PHE A 159 -0.12 -0.46 27.16
#